data_AF-A0A2N3B7W8-F1
#
_entry.id   AF-A0A2N3B7W8-F1
#
_cell.length_a   1.000
_cell.length_b   1.000
_cell.length_c   1.000
_cell.angle_alpha   90.00
_cell.angle_beta   90.00
_cell.angle_gamma   90.00
#
_symmetry.space_group_name_H-M   'P 1'
#
loop_
_entity.id
_entity.type
_entity.pdbx_description
1 polymer ?
#
loop_
_entity_poly.entity_id
_entity_poly.type
_entity_poly.pdbx_seq_one_letter_code
_entity_poly.pdbx_strand_id
1 'polypeptide(L)'
;MPCCWPLRSSMTQTGRWRAARDMSGRVEKLLETLPSIDSIEDLGAVVNVIRDVFQVSHVTYLALSLGHGFRLSSRPASGSLIGDGGTWWRHATMLGAGTYAPEWGIRYAEAGYARIDPVVEGATRSFLPVNWKELDWDSKLRRQFFREAIECGIGNQGYTIPLRGPGGQFAIFVINDNTSDEKWKKYIEENRQDILIIAHFFHQKVIEVEKIFGDPPKVKLSTRELDVLRYLASGKSRGQVADQLNISENTIRVYIDSARHKLGALNVTHAIAITLSRGIITI
;
A
#
# COMPACT_ATOMS: atom_id res chain seq x y z
N MET A 1 30.57 -17.04 -52.38
CA MET A 1 29.91 -17.56 -51.15
C MET A 1 29.57 -16.37 -50.27
N PRO A 2 28.29 -16.22 -49.91
CA PRO A 2 27.96 -16.25 -48.48
C PRO A 2 26.77 -17.15 -48.18
N CYS A 3 26.83 -17.71 -46.97
CA CYS A 3 26.03 -18.80 -46.44
C CYS A 3 24.57 -18.41 -46.13
N CYS A 4 23.67 -19.34 -46.42
CA CYS A 4 22.30 -19.38 -45.90
C CYS A 4 22.28 -19.58 -44.37
N TRP A 5 21.46 -18.80 -43.68
CA TRP A 5 20.92 -19.12 -42.36
C TRP A 5 19.39 -19.27 -42.49
N PRO A 6 18.75 -20.31 -41.94
CA PRO A 6 17.30 -20.47 -42.03
C PRO A 6 16.58 -19.65 -40.95
N LEU A 7 15.58 -18.89 -41.39
CA LEU A 7 14.54 -18.26 -40.56
C LEU A 7 13.83 -19.34 -39.71
N ARG A 8 13.78 -19.14 -38.39
CA ARG A 8 12.81 -19.82 -37.52
C ARG A 8 11.92 -18.81 -36.81
N SER A 9 10.63 -18.89 -37.18
CA SER A 9 9.45 -18.70 -36.34
C SER A 9 9.21 -17.30 -35.75
N SER A 10 8.60 -16.43 -36.56
CA SER A 10 7.88 -15.24 -36.13
C SER A 10 6.61 -15.62 -35.34
N MET A 11 6.62 -15.44 -34.01
CA MET A 11 5.38 -15.06 -33.32
C MET A 11 4.99 -13.68 -33.86
N THR A 12 3.90 -13.62 -34.61
CA THR A 12 3.42 -12.41 -35.28
C THR A 12 3.04 -11.34 -34.26
N GLN A 13 3.52 -10.10 -34.45
CA GLN A 13 3.17 -8.93 -33.63
C GLN A 13 1.65 -8.77 -33.43
N THR A 14 0.83 -9.29 -34.34
CA THR A 14 -0.64 -9.28 -34.29
C THR A 14 -1.24 -10.08 -33.13
N GLY A 15 -0.58 -11.13 -32.64
CA GLY A 15 -1.05 -11.90 -31.47
C GLY A 15 -0.88 -11.13 -30.16
N ARG A 16 0.21 -10.36 -30.04
CA ARG A 16 0.53 -9.55 -28.86
C ARG A 16 -0.50 -8.44 -28.62
N TRP A 17 -0.96 -7.79 -29.69
CA TRP A 17 -2.01 -6.76 -29.62
C TRP A 17 -3.40 -7.30 -29.29
N ARG A 18 -3.71 -8.55 -29.64
CA ARG A 18 -5.01 -9.17 -29.32
C ARG A 18 -5.13 -9.56 -27.85
N ALA A 19 -4.10 -10.20 -27.28
CA ALA A 19 -4.09 -10.57 -25.87
C ALA A 19 -4.05 -9.33 -24.95
N ALA A 20 -3.27 -8.30 -25.33
CA ALA A 20 -3.27 -7.02 -24.62
C ALA A 20 -4.62 -6.29 -24.72
N ARG A 21 -5.30 -6.34 -25.88
CA ARG A 21 -6.68 -5.80 -26.02
C ARG A 21 -7.71 -6.57 -25.19
N ASP A 22 -7.58 -7.90 -25.12
CA ASP A 22 -8.48 -8.75 -24.33
C ASP A 22 -8.34 -8.45 -22.83
N MET A 23 -7.11 -8.36 -22.32
CA MET A 23 -6.87 -8.02 -20.93
C MET A 23 -7.25 -6.59 -20.59
N SER A 24 -6.94 -5.62 -21.45
CA SER A 24 -7.37 -4.23 -21.26
C SER A 24 -8.90 -4.11 -21.22
N GLY A 25 -9.63 -4.85 -22.06
CA GLY A 25 -11.10 -4.90 -22.02
C GLY A 25 -11.66 -5.60 -20.77
N ARG A 26 -10.99 -6.64 -20.26
CA ARG A 26 -11.36 -7.28 -18.98
C ARG A 26 -11.11 -6.36 -17.80
N VAL A 27 -10.04 -5.57 -17.83
CA VAL A 27 -9.71 -4.56 -16.83
C VAL A 27 -10.72 -3.41 -16.89
N GLU A 28 -11.09 -2.94 -18.08
CA GLU A 28 -12.12 -1.92 -18.26
C GLU A 28 -13.46 -2.36 -17.67
N LYS A 29 -13.89 -3.59 -18.00
CA LYS A 29 -15.11 -4.18 -17.41
C LYS A 29 -15.02 -4.28 -15.89
N LEU A 30 -13.85 -4.67 -15.36
CA LEU A 30 -13.64 -4.71 -13.91
C LEU A 30 -13.77 -3.29 -13.31
N LEU A 31 -13.14 -2.29 -13.92
CA LEU A 31 -13.21 -0.89 -13.49
C LEU A 31 -14.64 -0.35 -13.52
N GLU A 32 -15.48 -0.77 -14.47
CA GLU A 32 -16.91 -0.42 -14.52
C GLU A 32 -17.71 -1.03 -13.37
N THR A 33 -17.32 -2.23 -12.91
CA THR A 33 -17.98 -2.90 -11.76
C THR A 33 -17.48 -2.43 -10.40
N LEU A 34 -16.27 -1.84 -10.34
CA LEU A 34 -15.72 -1.40 -9.06
C LEU A 34 -16.63 -0.38 -8.34
N PRO A 35 -17.17 0.68 -9.01
CA PRO A 35 -18.06 1.67 -8.37
C PRO A 35 -19.22 1.11 -7.57
N SER A 36 -19.82 -0.02 -7.97
CA SER A 36 -20.98 -0.62 -7.30
C SER A 36 -20.63 -1.40 -6.02
N ILE A 37 -19.34 -1.59 -5.71
CA ILE A 37 -18.91 -2.26 -4.49
C ILE A 37 -19.08 -1.32 -3.29
N ASP A 38 -19.88 -1.75 -2.33
CA ASP A 38 -20.18 -1.04 -1.09
C ASP A 38 -19.98 -1.87 0.19
N SER A 39 -19.62 -3.15 0.08
CA SER A 39 -19.41 -4.08 1.19
C SER A 39 -18.00 -4.71 1.25
N ILE A 40 -17.63 -5.23 2.41
CA ILE A 40 -16.33 -5.89 2.64
C ILE A 40 -16.28 -7.24 1.93
N GLU A 41 -17.39 -7.96 1.97
CA GLU A 41 -17.58 -9.27 1.36
C GLU A 41 -17.35 -9.17 -0.16
N ASP A 42 -17.89 -8.12 -0.79
CA ASP A 42 -17.68 -7.84 -2.22
C ASP A 42 -16.21 -7.50 -2.53
N LEU A 43 -15.52 -6.76 -1.66
CA LEU A 43 -14.08 -6.50 -1.82
C LEU A 43 -13.26 -7.79 -1.81
N GLY A 44 -13.62 -8.74 -0.95
CA GLY A 44 -12.98 -10.07 -0.91
C GLY A 44 -13.20 -10.87 -2.20
N ALA A 45 -14.40 -10.81 -2.78
CA ALA A 45 -14.71 -11.45 -4.06
C ALA A 45 -13.91 -10.81 -5.22
N VAL A 46 -13.75 -9.49 -5.20
CA VAL A 46 -13.05 -8.73 -6.24
C VAL A 46 -11.58 -9.11 -6.33
N VAL A 47 -10.92 -9.45 -5.21
CA VAL A 47 -9.53 -9.92 -5.25
C VAL A 47 -9.38 -11.23 -6.02
N ASN A 48 -10.36 -12.14 -5.92
CA ASN A 48 -10.39 -13.35 -6.75
C ASN A 48 -10.62 -13.02 -8.23
N VAL A 49 -11.52 -12.08 -8.53
CA VAL A 49 -11.76 -11.63 -9.91
C VAL A 49 -10.50 -11.01 -10.50
N ILE A 50 -9.80 -10.16 -9.74
CA ILE A 50 -8.52 -9.57 -10.15
C ILE A 50 -7.51 -10.69 -10.45
N ARG A 51 -7.35 -11.66 -9.54
CA ARG A 51 -6.45 -12.82 -9.76
C ARG A 51 -6.76 -13.52 -11.10
N ASP A 52 -8.03 -13.78 -11.38
CA ASP A 52 -8.46 -14.50 -12.58
C ASP A 52 -8.37 -13.65 -13.86
N VAL A 53 -8.52 -12.32 -13.75
CA VAL A 53 -8.28 -11.35 -14.84
C VAL A 53 -6.81 -11.32 -15.23
N PHE A 54 -5.94 -11.18 -14.23
CA PHE A 54 -4.50 -11.10 -14.43
C PHE A 54 -3.83 -12.47 -14.65
N GLN A 55 -4.56 -13.57 -14.43
CA GLN A 55 -4.09 -14.95 -14.62
C GLN A 55 -2.82 -15.27 -13.83
N VAL A 56 -2.83 -14.90 -12.57
CA VAL A 56 -1.72 -15.07 -11.62
C VAL A 56 -2.11 -16.02 -10.50
N SER A 57 -1.13 -16.65 -9.85
CA SER A 57 -1.43 -17.57 -8.74
C SER A 57 -2.12 -16.86 -7.59
N HIS A 58 -1.64 -15.67 -7.21
CA HIS A 58 -2.22 -14.91 -6.12
C HIS A 58 -2.18 -13.40 -6.30
N VAL A 59 -3.15 -12.76 -5.66
CA VAL A 59 -3.26 -11.33 -5.42
C VAL A 59 -3.48 -11.10 -3.92
N THR A 60 -2.79 -10.09 -3.38
CA THR A 60 -2.91 -9.68 -1.97
C THR A 60 -2.84 -8.15 -1.87
N TYR A 61 -3.78 -7.58 -1.13
CA TYR A 61 -3.80 -6.21 -0.67
C TYR A 61 -3.58 -6.19 0.84
N LEU A 62 -2.71 -5.32 1.32
CA LEU A 62 -2.42 -5.17 2.75
C LEU A 62 -2.29 -3.69 3.10
N ALA A 63 -3.23 -3.18 3.88
CA ALA A 63 -3.14 -1.87 4.52
C ALA A 63 -2.39 -1.98 5.86
N LEU A 64 -1.40 -1.12 6.03
CA LEU A 64 -0.51 -1.10 7.18
C LEU A 64 -0.61 0.23 7.91
N SER A 65 -0.72 0.19 9.25
CA SER A 65 -0.53 1.39 10.05
C SER A 65 0.95 1.63 10.35
N LEU A 66 1.56 2.59 9.67
CA LEU A 66 2.94 3.05 9.91
C LEU A 66 3.01 4.11 11.03
N GLY A 67 2.46 3.82 12.22
CA GLY A 67 2.72 4.59 13.44
C GLY A 67 2.04 5.97 13.62
N HIS A 68 1.59 6.21 14.87
CA HIS A 68 1.16 7.42 15.62
C HIS A 68 0.26 8.51 15.01
N GLY A 69 0.10 8.64 13.70
CA GLY A 69 -0.90 9.55 13.10
C GLY A 69 -2.20 8.85 12.70
N PHE A 70 -2.14 7.51 12.64
CA PHE A 70 -3.06 6.71 11.87
C PHE A 70 -3.47 5.43 12.63
N ARG A 71 -4.76 5.26 12.91
CA ARG A 71 -5.30 4.10 13.62
C ARG A 71 -6.39 3.49 12.73
N LEU A 72 -6.24 2.22 12.35
CA LEU A 72 -7.34 1.45 11.74
C LEU A 72 -8.56 1.58 12.66
N SER A 73 -9.75 1.80 12.10
CA SER A 73 -10.97 2.00 12.89
C SER A 73 -11.15 0.89 13.95
N SER A 74 -11.53 1.29 15.17
CA SER A 74 -11.57 0.46 16.38
C SER A 74 -12.76 -0.51 16.44
N ARG A 75 -13.21 -1.04 15.29
CA ARG A 75 -14.16 -2.17 15.29
C ARG A 75 -13.47 -3.35 15.99
N PRO A 76 -14.18 -4.09 16.86
CA PRO A 76 -13.57 -5.13 17.66
C PRO A 76 -12.88 -6.14 16.75
N ALA A 77 -11.58 -6.28 16.96
CA ALA A 77 -10.81 -7.39 16.44
C ALA A 77 -11.19 -8.63 17.25
N SER A 78 -12.26 -9.31 16.87
CA SER A 78 -12.13 -10.76 16.89
C SER A 78 -11.12 -11.08 15.78
N GLY A 79 -10.16 -11.97 16.02
CA GLY A 79 -9.27 -12.51 14.99
C GLY A 79 -10.07 -13.36 13.99
N SER A 80 -11.13 -12.79 13.44
CA SER A 80 -12.05 -13.43 12.53
C SER A 80 -11.59 -13.11 11.13
N LEU A 81 -11.31 -14.16 10.37
CA LEU A 81 -11.55 -14.15 8.94
C LEU A 81 -13.01 -13.69 8.78
N ILE A 82 -13.24 -12.51 8.22
CA ILE A 82 -14.59 -11.98 7.99
C ILE A 82 -14.77 -12.02 6.48
N GLY A 83 -15.67 -12.87 5.99
CA GLY A 83 -15.94 -13.07 4.57
C GLY A 83 -15.99 -14.56 4.20
N ASP A 84 -16.86 -14.92 3.25
CA ASP A 84 -17.27 -16.27 2.85
C ASP A 84 -16.18 -17.16 2.20
N GLY A 85 -14.90 -16.98 2.55
CA GLY A 85 -13.80 -17.78 1.99
C GLY A 85 -12.40 -17.48 2.52
N GLY A 86 -12.26 -16.73 3.62
CA GLY A 86 -10.94 -16.43 4.21
C GLY A 86 -10.09 -15.42 3.43
N THR A 87 -10.66 -14.75 2.42
CA THR A 87 -9.94 -13.78 1.57
C THR A 87 -9.87 -12.38 2.13
N TRP A 88 -10.48 -12.10 3.27
CA TRP A 88 -10.42 -10.82 3.96
C TRP A 88 -10.12 -11.03 5.45
N TRP A 89 -9.16 -10.27 5.97
CA TRP A 89 -8.67 -10.43 7.34
C TRP A 89 -8.33 -9.09 8.00
N ARG A 90 -8.51 -9.05 9.32
CA ARG A 90 -8.17 -7.91 10.16
C ARG A 90 -7.40 -8.39 11.39
N HIS A 91 -6.26 -7.75 11.67
CA HIS A 91 -5.45 -8.06 12.83
C HIS A 91 -4.82 -6.80 13.42
N ALA A 92 -5.30 -6.34 14.58
CA ALA A 92 -4.82 -5.23 15.43
C ALA A 92 -4.38 -3.91 14.72
N THR A 93 -3.36 -3.95 13.89
CA THR A 93 -2.75 -2.82 13.14
C THR A 93 -2.70 -3.04 11.62
N MET A 94 -3.25 -4.15 11.13
CA MET A 94 -3.26 -4.55 9.73
C MET A 94 -4.67 -4.94 9.28
N LEU A 95 -4.97 -4.63 8.03
CA LEU A 95 -6.16 -5.04 7.31
C LEU A 95 -5.72 -5.53 5.94
N GLY A 96 -6.19 -6.68 5.51
CA GLY A 96 -5.80 -7.20 4.22
C GLY A 96 -6.89 -8.00 3.54
N ALA A 97 -6.70 -8.15 2.24
CA ALA A 97 -7.52 -8.93 1.34
C ALA A 97 -6.58 -9.75 0.47
N GLY A 98 -6.87 -11.00 0.16
CA GLY A 98 -5.92 -11.81 -0.57
C GLY A 98 -6.40 -13.21 -0.83
N THR A 99 -5.66 -13.87 -1.71
CA THR A 99 -5.95 -15.22 -2.20
C THR A 99 -4.96 -16.25 -1.66
N TYR A 100 -4.18 -15.89 -0.64
CA TYR A 100 -3.32 -16.83 0.07
C TYR A 100 -4.15 -17.79 0.91
N ALA A 101 -3.62 -18.99 1.11
CA ALA A 101 -4.18 -19.95 2.03
C ALA A 101 -4.21 -19.33 3.46
N PRO A 102 -5.31 -19.47 4.22
CA PRO A 102 -5.43 -18.89 5.56
C PRO A 102 -4.29 -19.31 6.50
N GLU A 103 -3.77 -20.53 6.34
CA GLU A 103 -2.66 -21.09 7.11
C GLU A 103 -1.38 -20.26 6.95
N TRP A 104 -1.12 -19.74 5.75
CA TRP A 104 0.02 -18.87 5.51
C TRP A 104 -0.14 -17.54 6.25
N GLY A 105 -1.35 -16.96 6.25
CA GLY A 105 -1.63 -15.72 6.99
C GLY A 105 -1.38 -15.88 8.50
N ILE A 106 -1.84 -16.99 9.08
CA ILE A 106 -1.61 -17.34 10.49
C ILE A 106 -0.10 -17.48 10.75
N ARG A 107 0.59 -18.28 9.94
CA ARG A 107 2.05 -18.50 10.06
C ARG A 107 2.83 -17.20 9.95
N TYR A 108 2.47 -16.33 9.01
CA TYR A 108 3.11 -15.03 8.78
C TYR A 108 2.97 -14.11 10.00
N ALA A 109 1.79 -14.09 10.62
CA ALA A 109 1.53 -13.31 11.83
C ALA A 109 2.29 -13.87 13.04
N GLU A 110 2.22 -15.18 13.29
CA GLU A 110 2.88 -15.85 14.43
C GLU A 110 4.41 -15.72 14.39
N ALA A 111 5.01 -15.89 13.21
CA ALA A 111 6.44 -15.73 13.02
C ALA A 111 6.89 -14.25 13.00
N GLY A 112 5.94 -13.30 12.96
CA GLY A 112 6.22 -11.87 12.92
C GLY A 112 6.96 -11.43 11.66
N TYR A 113 6.67 -12.06 10.52
CA TYR A 113 7.42 -11.85 9.27
C TYR A 113 7.35 -10.41 8.74
N ALA A 114 6.29 -9.66 9.06
CA ALA A 114 6.15 -8.24 8.71
C ALA A 114 7.38 -7.37 9.07
N ARG A 115 8.16 -7.73 10.10
CA ARG A 115 9.35 -6.98 10.53
C ARG A 115 10.60 -7.26 9.69
N ILE A 116 10.66 -8.41 9.04
CA ILE A 116 11.82 -8.85 8.25
C ILE A 116 11.52 -8.92 6.75
N ASP A 117 10.24 -8.83 6.38
CA ASP A 117 9.75 -8.94 5.02
C ASP A 117 10.30 -7.80 4.15
N PRO A 118 11.21 -8.13 3.20
CA PRO A 118 11.80 -7.10 2.35
C PRO A 118 10.78 -6.50 1.38
N VAL A 119 9.64 -7.16 1.13
CA VAL A 119 8.55 -6.63 0.29
C VAL A 119 7.90 -5.43 0.97
N VAL A 120 7.57 -5.56 2.26
CA VAL A 120 7.01 -4.47 3.08
C VAL A 120 8.02 -3.33 3.22
N GLU A 121 9.28 -3.66 3.50
CA GLU A 121 10.34 -2.66 3.62
C GLU A 121 10.56 -1.90 2.30
N GLY A 122 10.71 -2.63 1.19
CA GLY A 122 10.92 -2.06 -0.14
C GLY A 122 9.76 -1.16 -0.57
N ALA A 123 8.52 -1.61 -0.37
CA ALA A 123 7.34 -0.83 -0.70
C ALA A 123 7.21 0.43 0.18
N THR A 124 7.59 0.36 1.46
CA THR A 124 7.54 1.53 2.36
C THR A 124 8.51 2.62 1.90
N ARG A 125 9.69 2.21 1.40
CA ARG A 125 10.75 3.13 0.95
C ARG A 125 10.61 3.57 -0.51
N SER A 126 9.88 2.83 -1.33
CA SER A 126 9.72 3.11 -2.77
C SER A 126 8.45 3.90 -3.08
N PHE A 127 8.53 4.79 -4.08
CA PHE A 127 7.35 5.35 -4.74
C PHE A 127 6.87 4.49 -5.90
N LEU A 128 7.81 3.82 -6.58
CA LEU A 128 7.53 3.00 -7.75
C LEU A 128 7.20 1.55 -7.33
N PRO A 129 6.48 0.80 -8.18
CA PRO A 129 6.35 -0.64 -8.00
C PRO A 129 7.71 -1.32 -7.86
N VAL A 130 7.75 -2.37 -7.04
CA VAL A 130 8.97 -3.10 -6.69
C VAL A 130 8.82 -4.55 -7.13
N ASN A 131 9.80 -5.03 -7.88
CA ASN A 131 9.90 -6.45 -8.21
C ASN A 131 10.58 -7.20 -7.06
N TRP A 132 10.06 -8.36 -6.67
CA TRP A 132 10.67 -9.15 -5.59
C TRP A 132 12.13 -9.50 -5.85
N LYS A 133 12.54 -9.66 -7.11
CA LYS A 133 13.93 -9.97 -7.49
C LYS A 133 14.91 -8.82 -7.27
N GLU A 134 14.42 -7.60 -7.10
CA GLU A 134 15.23 -6.40 -6.84
C GLU A 134 15.42 -6.13 -5.34
N LEU A 135 14.77 -6.93 -4.49
CA LEU A 135 14.83 -6.79 -3.05
C LEU A 135 16.06 -7.47 -2.45
N ASP A 136 16.48 -6.99 -1.28
CA ASP A 136 17.54 -7.62 -0.51
C ASP A 136 17.03 -8.85 0.24
N TRP A 137 17.46 -10.03 -0.23
CA TRP A 137 17.18 -11.33 0.38
C TRP A 137 18.39 -11.94 1.09
N ASP A 138 19.48 -11.21 1.31
CA ASP A 138 20.77 -11.82 1.67
C ASP A 138 20.77 -12.46 3.07
N SER A 139 20.03 -11.85 4.00
CA SER A 139 19.97 -12.31 5.38
C SER A 139 19.44 -13.74 5.47
N LYS A 140 20.00 -14.53 6.39
CA LYS A 140 19.57 -15.93 6.63
C LYS A 140 18.08 -16.02 6.96
N LEU A 141 17.57 -15.06 7.74
CA LEU A 141 16.17 -14.98 8.12
C LEU A 141 15.27 -14.73 6.89
N ARG A 142 15.64 -13.80 6.01
CA ARG A 142 14.88 -13.52 4.77
C ARG A 142 14.87 -14.71 3.81
N ARG A 143 16.00 -15.41 3.66
CA ARG A 143 16.06 -16.64 2.84
C ARG A 143 15.19 -17.76 3.42
N GLN A 144 15.15 -17.90 4.74
CA GLN A 144 14.26 -18.87 5.37
C GLN A 144 12.80 -18.51 5.14
N PHE A 145 12.43 -17.26 5.41
CA PHE A 145 11.09 -16.73 5.13
C PHE A 145 10.67 -16.98 3.67
N PHE A 146 11.55 -16.67 2.71
CA PHE A 146 11.25 -16.85 1.29
C PHE A 146 11.06 -18.33 0.91
N ARG A 147 11.85 -19.24 1.49
CA ARG A 147 11.66 -20.69 1.28
C ARG A 147 10.33 -21.17 1.84
N GLU A 148 10.00 -20.78 3.07
CA GLU A 148 8.70 -21.13 3.68
C GLU A 148 7.54 -20.58 2.83
N ALA A 149 7.66 -19.36 2.30
CA ALA A 149 6.65 -18.78 1.40
C ALA A 149 6.45 -19.63 0.13
N ILE A 150 7.54 -20.08 -0.49
CA ILE A 150 7.48 -20.96 -1.68
C ILE A 150 6.84 -22.31 -1.32
N GLU A 151 7.22 -22.92 -0.20
CA GLU A 151 6.66 -24.19 0.28
C GLU A 151 5.15 -24.10 0.56
N CYS A 152 4.69 -22.95 1.04
CA CYS A 152 3.27 -22.64 1.24
C CYS A 152 2.54 -22.20 -0.05
N GLY A 153 3.20 -22.25 -1.21
CA GLY A 153 2.58 -21.99 -2.51
C GLY A 153 2.51 -20.52 -2.93
N ILE A 154 3.13 -19.60 -2.17
CA ILE A 154 3.16 -18.16 -2.52
C ILE A 154 3.96 -17.93 -3.81
N GLY A 155 4.90 -18.82 -4.14
CA GLY A 155 5.67 -18.71 -5.36
C GLY A 155 6.90 -17.82 -5.23
N ASN A 156 7.71 -17.82 -6.28
CA ASN A 156 9.06 -17.26 -6.31
C ASN A 156 9.13 -15.88 -6.98
N GLN A 157 8.03 -15.41 -7.57
CA GLN A 157 7.96 -14.11 -8.24
C GLN A 157 6.88 -13.24 -7.62
N GLY A 158 7.14 -11.94 -7.55
CA GLY A 158 6.11 -10.99 -7.16
C GLY A 158 6.42 -9.57 -7.61
N TYR A 159 5.36 -8.79 -7.69
CA TYR A 159 5.35 -7.39 -8.08
C TYR A 159 4.44 -6.62 -7.14
N THR A 160 5.02 -5.66 -6.44
CA THR A 160 4.38 -4.97 -5.33
C THR A 160 4.24 -3.49 -5.64
N ILE A 161 3.03 -2.99 -5.57
CA ILE A 161 2.68 -1.59 -5.80
C ILE A 161 2.46 -0.92 -4.44
N PRO A 162 3.30 0.05 -4.05
CA PRO A 162 3.06 0.85 -2.87
C PRO A 162 1.92 1.84 -3.15
N LEU A 163 0.93 1.86 -2.26
CA LEU A 163 -0.28 2.67 -2.36
C LEU A 163 -0.32 3.65 -1.20
N ARG A 164 -0.47 4.94 -1.51
CA ARG A 164 -0.52 6.01 -0.52
C ARG A 164 -1.82 6.79 -0.69
N GLY A 165 -2.45 7.13 0.43
CA GLY A 165 -3.63 7.97 0.44
C GLY A 165 -3.36 9.38 0.98
N PRO A 166 -4.28 10.33 0.74
CA PRO A 166 -4.12 11.75 1.09
C PRO A 166 -4.06 12.05 2.60
N GLY A 167 -4.48 11.12 3.46
CA GLY A 167 -4.44 11.22 4.91
C GLY A 167 -3.22 10.56 5.56
N GLY A 168 -2.20 10.22 4.77
CA GLY A 168 -1.04 9.45 5.25
C GLY A 168 -1.29 7.95 5.30
N GLN A 169 -2.31 7.45 4.59
CA GLN A 169 -2.56 6.01 4.46
C GLN A 169 -1.41 5.34 3.71
N PHE A 170 -1.09 4.11 4.11
CA PHE A 170 -0.16 3.26 3.39
C PHE A 170 -0.74 1.85 3.25
N ALA A 171 -0.72 1.35 2.02
CA ALA A 171 -1.05 -0.02 1.70
C ALA A 171 -0.09 -0.55 0.64
N ILE A 172 -0.06 -1.86 0.49
CA ILE A 172 0.63 -2.53 -0.61
C ILE A 172 -0.37 -3.39 -1.35
N PHE A 173 -0.24 -3.41 -2.67
CA PHE A 173 -0.95 -4.33 -3.54
C PHE A 173 0.06 -5.21 -4.24
N VAL A 174 -0.11 -6.52 -4.13
CA VAL A 174 0.87 -7.52 -4.49
C VAL A 174 0.21 -8.48 -5.46
N ILE A 175 0.89 -8.72 -6.57
CA ILE A 175 0.59 -9.84 -7.46
C ILE A 175 1.81 -10.76 -7.47
N ASN A 176 1.59 -12.05 -7.32
CA ASN A 176 2.66 -13.04 -7.27
C ASN A 176 2.30 -14.34 -7.98
N ASP A 177 3.33 -15.03 -8.46
CA ASP A 177 3.23 -16.25 -9.24
C ASP A 177 4.44 -17.16 -9.03
N ASN A 178 4.29 -18.44 -9.38
CA ASN A 178 5.38 -19.42 -9.35
C ASN A 178 5.84 -19.74 -10.77
N THR A 179 6.79 -18.97 -11.30
CA THR A 179 7.21 -19.06 -12.70
C THR A 179 8.68 -18.68 -12.90
N SER A 180 9.21 -18.94 -14.10
CA SER A 180 10.57 -18.57 -14.49
C SER A 180 10.74 -17.06 -14.62
N ASP A 181 11.94 -16.55 -14.34
CA ASP A 181 12.29 -15.13 -14.37
C ASP A 181 11.96 -14.48 -15.74
N GLU A 182 12.20 -15.18 -16.86
CA GLU A 182 11.94 -14.66 -18.21
C GLU A 182 10.45 -14.46 -18.49
N LYS A 183 9.63 -15.45 -18.09
CA LYS A 183 8.17 -15.39 -18.24
C LYS A 183 7.60 -14.26 -17.38
N TRP A 184 8.06 -14.14 -16.13
CA TRP A 184 7.61 -13.10 -15.22
C TRP A 184 7.96 -11.70 -15.73
N LYS A 185 9.20 -11.51 -16.18
CA LYS A 185 9.65 -10.23 -16.73
C LYS A 185 8.78 -9.79 -17.91
N LYS A 186 8.54 -10.69 -18.86
CA LYS A 186 7.68 -10.41 -20.02
C LYS A 186 6.25 -10.07 -19.60
N TYR A 187 5.70 -10.84 -18.65
CA TYR A 187 4.37 -10.61 -18.12
C TYR A 187 4.23 -9.21 -17.50
N ILE A 188 5.19 -8.79 -16.67
CA ILE A 188 5.16 -7.45 -16.05
C ILE A 188 5.33 -6.35 -17.10
N GLU A 189 6.20 -6.52 -18.09
CA GLU A 189 6.36 -5.55 -19.19
C GLU A 189 5.04 -5.32 -19.95
N GLU A 190 4.24 -6.36 -20.13
CA GLU A 190 2.96 -6.32 -20.84
C GLU A 190 1.82 -5.74 -19.99
N ASN A 191 1.82 -5.98 -18.66
CA ASN A 191 0.64 -5.76 -17.82
C ASN A 191 0.81 -4.67 -16.73
N ARG A 192 2.02 -4.15 -16.53
CA ARG A 192 2.32 -3.21 -15.43
C ARG A 192 1.41 -1.98 -15.34
N GLN A 193 0.90 -1.48 -16.48
CA GLN A 193 0.01 -0.32 -16.51
C GLN A 193 -1.36 -0.66 -15.93
N ASP A 194 -1.96 -1.76 -16.39
CA ASP A 194 -3.26 -2.22 -15.92
C ASP A 194 -3.21 -2.62 -14.43
N ILE A 195 -2.14 -3.30 -14.01
CA ILE A 195 -1.93 -3.66 -12.60
C ILE A 195 -1.84 -2.39 -11.74
N LEU A 196 -1.12 -1.36 -12.20
CA LEU A 196 -1.00 -0.09 -11.49
C LEU A 196 -2.36 0.59 -11.33
N ILE A 197 -3.14 0.66 -12.41
CA ILE A 197 -4.47 1.26 -12.41
C ILE A 197 -5.38 0.51 -11.44
N ILE A 198 -5.47 -0.81 -11.55
CA ILE A 198 -6.35 -1.60 -10.70
C ILE A 198 -5.98 -1.50 -9.23
N ALA A 199 -4.68 -1.48 -8.91
CA ALA A 199 -4.21 -1.34 -7.54
C ALA A 199 -4.69 -0.04 -6.90
N HIS A 200 -4.66 1.07 -7.65
CA HIS A 200 -5.13 2.38 -7.15
C HIS A 200 -6.64 2.45 -7.02
N PHE A 201 -7.39 1.94 -8.00
CA PHE A 201 -8.86 1.91 -7.91
C PHE A 201 -9.35 0.99 -6.79
N PHE A 202 -8.73 -0.18 -6.64
CA PHE A 202 -9.02 -1.08 -5.53
C PHE A 202 -8.71 -0.41 -4.19
N HIS A 203 -7.55 0.24 -4.06
CA HIS A 203 -7.21 1.00 -2.85
C HIS A 203 -8.24 2.09 -2.53
N GLN A 204 -8.65 2.88 -3.52
CA GLN A 204 -9.68 3.90 -3.36
C GLN A 204 -10.98 3.28 -2.84
N LYS A 205 -11.43 2.17 -3.42
CA LYS A 205 -12.64 1.49 -2.97
C LYS A 205 -12.54 0.94 -1.55
N VAL A 206 -11.39 0.37 -1.23
CA VAL A 206 -11.09 -0.11 0.12
C VAL A 206 -11.13 1.06 1.12
N ILE A 207 -10.62 2.24 0.77
CA ILE A 207 -10.75 3.46 1.59
C ILE A 207 -12.24 3.86 1.78
N GLU A 208 -13.04 3.86 0.71
CA GLU A 208 -14.45 4.26 0.71
C GLU A 208 -15.34 3.33 1.57
N VAL A 209 -15.28 2.02 1.31
CA VAL A 209 -16.18 1.01 1.88
C VAL A 209 -15.94 0.83 3.37
N GLU A 210 -14.71 0.50 3.72
CA GLU A 210 -14.39 0.12 5.08
C GLU A 210 -14.30 1.34 6.01
N LYS A 211 -14.29 2.56 5.43
CA LYS A 211 -13.95 3.78 6.15
C LYS A 211 -12.73 3.54 7.04
N ILE A 212 -11.79 2.69 6.56
CA ILE A 212 -10.65 2.11 7.30
C ILE A 212 -9.91 3.20 8.04
N PHE A 213 -9.93 4.33 7.37
CA PHE A 213 -9.36 5.59 7.71
C PHE A 213 -10.58 6.45 7.97
N GLY A 214 -10.94 6.62 9.26
CA GLY A 214 -12.01 7.54 9.64
C GLY A 214 -11.78 8.89 8.93
N ASP A 215 -12.86 9.63 8.66
CA ASP A 215 -12.78 10.95 8.02
C ASP A 215 -11.50 11.64 8.48
N PRO A 216 -10.59 12.04 7.56
CA PRO A 216 -9.37 12.73 7.96
C PRO A 216 -9.84 13.78 8.92
N PRO A 217 -9.39 13.75 10.20
CA PRO A 217 -10.03 14.58 11.19
C PRO A 217 -9.89 15.96 10.63
N LYS A 218 -11.04 16.60 10.36
CA LYS A 218 -11.11 17.96 9.80
C LYS A 218 -10.68 18.90 10.91
N VAL A 219 -9.48 18.67 11.45
CA VAL A 219 -8.79 19.51 12.38
C VAL A 219 -8.43 20.73 11.56
N LYS A 220 -9.36 21.67 11.54
CA LYS A 220 -9.14 22.99 10.96
C LYS A 220 -8.19 23.72 11.91
N LEU A 221 -6.90 23.50 11.70
CA LEU A 221 -5.87 24.38 12.22
C LEU A 221 -6.03 25.73 11.50
N SER A 222 -5.95 26.81 12.26
CA SER A 222 -5.87 28.16 11.73
C SER A 222 -4.56 28.35 10.98
N THR A 223 -4.51 29.32 10.07
CA THR A 223 -3.29 29.68 9.35
C THR A 223 -2.12 29.94 10.30
N ARG A 224 -2.38 30.61 11.43
CA ARG A 224 -1.35 30.92 12.44
C ARG A 224 -0.84 29.69 13.17
N GLU A 225 -1.70 28.74 13.50
CA GLU A 225 -1.29 27.46 14.08
C GLU A 225 -0.42 26.67 13.10
N LEU A 226 -0.79 26.66 11.81
CA LEU A 226 0.00 26.02 10.76
C LEU A 226 1.37 26.69 10.58
N ASP A 227 1.43 28.02 10.55
CA ASP A 227 2.69 28.76 10.41
C ASP A 227 3.65 28.45 11.57
N VAL A 228 3.14 28.47 12.80
CA VAL A 228 3.94 28.13 13.99
C VAL A 228 4.45 26.69 13.91
N LEU A 229 3.59 25.71 13.60
CA LEU A 229 4.02 24.32 13.48
C LEU A 229 5.02 24.11 12.34
N ARG A 230 4.86 24.79 11.19
CA ARG A 230 5.81 24.74 10.06
C ARG A 230 7.19 25.24 10.47
N TYR A 231 7.26 26.43 11.08
CA TYR A 231 8.56 26.97 11.48
C TYR A 231 9.26 26.12 12.54
N LEU A 232 8.50 25.58 13.50
CA LEU A 232 9.05 24.65 14.49
C LEU A 232 9.51 23.33 13.83
N ALA A 233 8.76 22.82 12.85
CA ALA A 233 9.12 21.62 12.10
C ALA A 233 10.40 21.83 11.25
N SER A 234 10.63 23.05 10.76
CA SER A 234 11.89 23.44 10.11
C SER A 234 13.06 23.68 11.09
N GLY A 235 12.88 23.43 12.39
CA GLY A 235 13.94 23.53 13.40
C GLY A 235 14.14 24.91 14.02
N LYS A 236 13.23 25.88 13.79
CA LYS A 236 13.34 27.21 14.42
C LYS A 236 12.99 27.14 15.91
N SER A 237 13.69 27.92 16.74
CA SER A 237 13.35 28.10 18.15
C SER A 237 12.10 28.98 18.31
N ARG A 238 11.43 28.90 19.47
CA ARG A 238 10.23 29.71 19.74
C ARG A 238 10.48 31.22 19.59
N GLY A 239 11.64 31.71 20.05
CA GLY A 239 12.04 33.11 19.86
C GLY A 239 12.21 33.48 18.38
N GLN A 240 12.88 32.63 17.60
CA GLN A 240 13.01 32.85 16.15
C GLN A 240 11.64 32.86 15.43
N VAL A 241 10.70 32.02 15.86
CA VAL A 241 9.33 32.04 15.32
C VAL A 241 8.59 33.31 15.74
N ALA A 242 8.81 33.81 16.96
CA ALA A 242 8.23 35.04 17.49
C ALA A 242 8.63 36.24 16.64
N ASP A 243 9.93 36.36 16.39
CA ASP A 243 10.52 37.39 15.55
C ASP A 243 10.00 37.29 14.11
N GLN A 244 9.97 36.08 13.55
CA GLN A 244 9.51 35.84 12.18
C GLN A 244 8.04 36.19 11.96
N LEU A 245 7.18 35.91 12.94
CA LEU A 245 5.74 36.17 12.87
C LEU A 245 5.35 37.54 13.44
N ASN A 246 6.31 38.30 13.97
CA ASN A 246 6.11 39.58 14.66
C ASN A 246 5.05 39.50 15.77
N ILE A 247 5.16 38.48 16.64
CA ILE A 247 4.27 38.23 17.78
C ILE A 247 5.09 37.86 19.02
N SER A 248 4.48 37.91 20.20
CA SER A 248 5.16 37.50 21.43
C SER A 248 5.33 35.97 21.52
N GLU A 249 6.35 35.51 22.24
CA GLU A 249 6.52 34.08 22.56
C GLU A 249 5.32 33.50 23.33
N ASN A 250 4.65 34.32 24.14
CA ASN A 250 3.43 33.90 24.84
C ASN A 250 2.28 33.63 23.85
N THR A 251 2.16 34.43 22.78
CA THR A 251 1.20 34.20 21.70
C THR A 251 1.50 32.90 20.95
N ILE A 252 2.78 32.59 20.72
CA ILE A 252 3.19 31.32 20.13
C ILE A 252 2.79 30.14 21.02
N ARG A 253 3.00 30.25 22.33
CA ARG A 253 2.60 29.20 23.28
C ARG A 253 1.11 28.90 23.15
N VAL A 254 0.27 29.92 23.05
CA VAL A 254 -1.19 29.76 22.84
C VAL A 254 -1.50 29.03 21.54
N TYR A 255 -0.84 29.38 20.43
CA TYR A 255 -1.02 28.66 19.16
C TYR A 255 -0.56 27.19 19.23
N ILE A 256 0.57 26.92 19.89
CA ILE A 256 1.06 25.54 20.08
C ILE A 256 0.08 24.73 20.91
N ASP A 257 -0.41 25.27 22.03
CA ASP A 257 -1.33 24.55 22.91
C ASP A 257 -2.68 24.30 22.25
N SER A 258 -3.22 25.29 21.53
CA SER A 258 -4.44 25.13 20.75
C SER A 258 -4.28 24.07 19.65
N ALA A 259 -3.19 24.13 18.88
CA ALA A 259 -2.92 23.13 17.84
C ALA A 259 -2.74 21.73 18.43
N ARG A 260 -2.01 21.60 19.54
CA ARG A 260 -1.80 20.35 20.27
C ARG A 260 -3.12 19.74 20.73
N HIS A 261 -3.99 20.55 21.33
CA HIS A 261 -5.32 20.10 21.78
C HIS A 261 -6.20 19.66 20.60
N LYS A 262 -6.24 20.47 19.53
CA LYS A 262 -6.98 20.17 18.29
C LYS A 262 -6.51 18.87 17.62
N LEU A 263 -5.22 18.56 17.69
CA LEU A 263 -4.62 17.36 17.10
C LEU A 263 -4.67 16.12 18.03
N GLY A 264 -5.08 16.28 19.30
CA GLY A 264 -4.97 15.21 20.31
C GLY A 264 -3.52 14.83 20.63
N ALA A 265 -2.58 15.76 20.46
CA ALA A 265 -1.16 15.50 20.63
C ALA A 265 -0.71 15.63 22.09
N LEU A 266 0.27 14.81 22.48
CA LEU A 266 0.81 14.80 23.85
C LEU A 266 1.77 15.95 24.10
N ASN A 267 2.54 16.35 23.08
CA ASN A 267 3.50 17.43 23.14
C ASN A 267 3.66 18.08 21.73
N VAL A 268 4.45 19.14 21.63
CA VAL A 268 4.66 19.87 20.37
C VAL A 268 5.32 19.00 19.30
N THR A 269 6.27 18.14 19.68
CA THR A 269 6.94 17.22 18.76
C THR A 269 5.96 16.19 18.18
N HIS A 270 5.06 15.66 19.01
CA HIS A 270 3.99 14.78 18.59
C HIS A 270 3.00 15.53 17.67
N ALA A 271 2.67 16.78 17.96
CA ALA A 271 1.83 17.61 17.09
C ALA A 271 2.46 17.79 15.70
N ILE A 272 3.76 18.14 15.65
CA ILE A 272 4.54 18.26 14.41
C ILE A 272 4.54 16.93 13.64
N ALA A 273 4.83 15.83 14.32
CA ALA A 273 4.84 14.49 13.72
C ALA A 273 3.50 14.14 13.08
N ILE A 274 2.38 14.39 13.77
CA ILE A 274 1.02 14.17 13.24
C ILE A 274 0.77 15.05 12.00
N THR A 275 1.13 16.33 12.05
CA THR A 275 0.86 17.25 10.93
C THR A 275 1.69 16.93 9.70
N LEU A 276 2.94 16.48 9.87
CA LEU A 276 3.80 16.02 8.77
C LEU A 276 3.29 14.69 8.21
N SER A 277 2.97 13.71 9.06
CA SER A 277 2.52 12.39 8.62
C SER A 277 1.19 12.44 7.87
N ARG A 278 0.34 13.43 8.18
CA ARG A 278 -0.96 13.65 7.52
C ARG A 278 -0.90 14.63 6.34
N GLY A 279 0.28 15.17 6.00
CA GLY A 279 0.43 16.16 4.92
C GLY A 279 -0.28 17.50 5.19
N ILE A 280 -0.60 17.81 6.45
CA ILE A 280 -1.22 19.09 6.85
C ILE A 280 -0.21 20.23 6.72
N ILE A 281 1.05 19.95 7.02
CA ILE A 281 2.19 20.86 6.79
C ILE A 281 3.26 20.14 5.98
N THR A 282 4.04 20.94 5.24
CA THR A 282 5.22 20.52 4.48
C THR A 282 6.40 21.38 4.94
N ILE A 283 7.61 20.80 4.95
CA ILE A 283 8.87 21.47 5.34
C ILE A 283 9.88 21.42 4.20
#